data_AF-D8QRB3-F1
#
_entry.id   AF-D8QRB3-F1
#
_cell.length_a   1.000
_cell.length_b   1.000
_cell.length_c   1.000
_cell.angle_alpha   90.00
_cell.angle_beta   90.00
_cell.angle_gamma   90.00
#
_symmetry.space_group_name_H-M   'P 1'
#
loop_
_entity.id
_entity.type
_entity.pdbx_description
1 polymer ?
#
loop_
_entity_poly.entity_id
_entity_poly.type
_entity_poly.pdbx_seq_one_letter_code
_entity_poly.pdbx_strand_id
1 'polypeptide(L)'
;MDWKGQKLAEELMQYMLVGWAIAAFLAGYFRASFQLMMLLYAGGVILTVLVTVPNWPFFNRHSLKWLDPDVAAASINPVKTKAAASAAAAGKKKGSRPK
;
A
#
# COMPACT_ATOMS: atom_id res chain seq x y z
N MET A 1 -4.63 -2.54 0.86
CA MET A 1 -3.49 -2.70 1.78
C MET A 1 -2.95 -1.34 2.07
N ASP A 2 -2.71 -1.02 3.34
CA ASP A 2 -1.97 0.17 3.70
C ASP A 2 -0.46 -0.05 3.49
N TRP A 3 0.35 1.02 3.58
CA TRP A 3 1.81 0.93 3.34
C TRP A 3 2.52 -0.08 4.26
N LYS A 4 2.07 -0.21 5.51
CA LYS A 4 2.65 -1.16 6.47
C LYS A 4 2.22 -2.59 6.13
N GLY A 5 0.97 -2.78 5.74
CA GLY A 5 0.42 -4.05 5.27
C GLY A 5 1.12 -4.55 4.02
N GLN A 6 1.44 -3.65 3.07
CA GLN A 6 2.22 -4.01 1.89
C GLN A 6 3.62 -4.51 2.28
N LYS A 7 4.30 -3.84 3.22
CA LYS A 7 5.62 -4.30 3.69
C LYS A 7 5.54 -5.66 4.37
N LEU A 8 4.54 -5.86 5.22
CA LEU A 8 4.28 -7.15 5.86
C LEU A 8 3.98 -8.25 4.84
N ALA A 9 3.20 -7.95 3.80
CA ALA A 9 2.88 -8.92 2.75
C ALA A 9 4.14 -9.36 1.98
N GLU A 10 5.06 -8.43 1.71
CA GLU A 10 6.34 -8.71 1.04
C GLU A 10 7.24 -9.61 1.91
N GLU A 11 7.40 -9.28 3.20
CA GLU A 11 8.19 -10.09 4.13
C GLU A 11 7.62 -11.50 4.29
N LEU A 12 6.29 -11.59 4.43
CA LEU A 12 5.60 -12.88 4.54
C LEU A 12 5.77 -13.71 3.27
N MET A 13 5.70 -13.09 2.09
CA MET A 13 5.94 -13.76 0.81
C MET A 13 7.35 -14.35 0.76
N GLN A 14 8.37 -13.57 1.10
CA GLN A 14 9.76 -14.06 1.12
C GLN A 14 9.94 -15.23 2.10
N TYR A 15 9.46 -15.10 3.34
CA TYR A 15 9.59 -16.17 4.33
C TYR A 15 8.85 -17.43 3.93
N MET A 16 7.64 -17.31 3.39
CA MET A 16 6.87 -18.47 2.93
C MET A 16 7.56 -19.15 1.75
N LEU A 17 7.99 -18.41 0.72
CA LEU A 17 8.64 -19.00 -0.45
C LEU A 17 9.94 -19.72 -0.09
N VAL A 18 10.78 -19.11 0.76
CA VAL A 18 12.02 -19.75 1.24
C VAL A 18 11.69 -20.99 2.08
N GLY A 19 10.69 -20.90 2.98
CA GLY A 19 10.25 -22.04 3.77
C GLY A 19 9.76 -23.22 2.92
N TRP A 20 8.93 -22.94 1.91
CA TRP A 20 8.44 -23.94 0.95
C TRP A 20 9.57 -24.52 0.09
N ALA A 21 10.52 -23.69 -0.34
CA ALA A 21 11.68 -24.17 -1.10
C ALA A 21 12.51 -25.17 -0.30
N ILE A 22 12.82 -24.85 0.96
CA ILE A 22 13.58 -25.74 1.85
C ILE A 22 12.80 -27.04 2.11
N ALA A 23 11.52 -26.94 2.46
CA ALA A 23 10.68 -28.11 2.74
C ALA A 23 10.53 -29.03 1.52
N ALA A 24 10.27 -28.44 0.34
CA ALA A 24 10.15 -29.18 -0.91
C ALA A 24 11.47 -29.86 -1.29
N PHE A 25 12.59 -29.15 -1.16
CA PHE A 25 13.91 -29.71 -1.44
C PHE A 25 14.23 -30.89 -0.53
N LEU A 26 14.06 -30.76 0.79
CA LEU A 26 14.31 -31.85 1.74
C LEU A 26 13.41 -33.06 1.45
N ALA A 27 12.11 -32.86 1.28
CA ALA A 27 11.17 -33.93 1.00
C ALA A 27 11.48 -34.65 -0.33
N GLY A 28 11.77 -33.88 -1.38
CA GLY A 28 12.16 -34.40 -2.68
C GLY A 28 13.47 -35.17 -2.65
N TYR A 29 14.46 -34.66 -1.91
CA TYR A 29 15.77 -35.29 -1.73
C TYR A 29 15.65 -36.64 -1.02
N PHE A 30 14.96 -36.70 0.13
CA PHE A 30 14.77 -37.95 0.86
C PHE A 30 14.00 -39.01 0.07
N ARG A 31 13.06 -38.58 -0.79
CA ARG A 31 12.30 -39.48 -1.67
C ARG A 31 13.00 -39.78 -3.00
N ALA A 32 14.15 -39.15 -3.27
CA ALA A 32 14.82 -39.13 -4.57
C ALA A 32 13.87 -38.83 -5.75
N SER A 33 12.92 -37.92 -5.54
CA SER A 33 11.85 -37.59 -6.50
C SER A 33 11.79 -36.09 -6.79
N PHE A 34 12.20 -35.72 -8.00
CA PHE A 34 12.08 -34.35 -8.50
C PHE A 34 10.62 -33.92 -8.68
N GLN A 35 9.74 -34.84 -9.07
CA GLN A 35 8.30 -34.57 -9.21
C GLN A 35 7.67 -34.18 -7.87
N LEU A 36 8.00 -34.90 -6.79
CA LEU A 36 7.52 -34.57 -5.45
C LEU A 36 8.01 -33.19 -5.00
N MET A 37 9.28 -32.88 -5.22
CA MET A 37 9.86 -31.57 -4.94
C MET A 37 9.08 -30.46 -5.65
N MET A 38 8.84 -30.63 -6.96
CA MET A 38 8.15 -29.62 -7.76
C MET A 38 6.70 -29.44 -7.33
N LEU A 39 5.97 -30.52 -7.04
CA LEU A 39 4.58 -30.46 -6.57
C LEU A 39 4.46 -29.76 -5.22
N LEU A 40 5.35 -30.07 -4.27
CA LEU A 40 5.37 -29.42 -2.96
C LEU A 40 5.70 -27.92 -3.08
N TYR A 41 6.71 -27.58 -3.89
CA TYR A 41 7.08 -26.18 -4.10
C TYR A 41 5.95 -25.41 -4.80
N ALA A 42 5.36 -25.97 -5.86
CA ALA A 42 4.25 -25.36 -6.57
C ALA A 42 3.02 -25.15 -5.66
N GLY A 43 2.67 -26.15 -4.84
CA GLY A 43 1.62 -26.02 -3.84
C GLY A 43 1.92 -24.90 -2.83
N GLY A 44 3.18 -24.81 -2.39
CA GLY A 44 3.66 -23.75 -1.52
C GLY A 44 3.57 -22.34 -2.13
N VAL A 45 3.91 -22.20 -3.41
CA VAL A 45 3.75 -20.95 -4.17
C VAL A 45 2.28 -20.55 -4.25
N ILE A 46 1.39 -21.49 -4.60
CA ILE A 46 -0.06 -21.23 -4.67
C ILE A 46 -0.58 -20.75 -3.32
N LEU A 47 -0.22 -21.44 -2.23
CA LEU A 47 -0.63 -21.03 -0.89
C LEU A 47 -0.08 -19.65 -0.53
N THR A 48 1.19 -19.37 -0.85
CA THR A 48 1.80 -18.07 -0.61
C THR A 48 1.04 -16.97 -1.33
N VAL A 49 0.73 -17.17 -2.62
CA VAL A 49 -0.08 -16.24 -3.41
C VAL A 49 -1.44 -15.99 -2.76
N LEU A 50 -2.15 -17.04 -2.34
CA LEU A 50 -3.45 -16.91 -1.68
C LEU A 50 -3.37 -16.14 -0.36
N VAL A 51 -2.26 -16.24 0.37
CA VAL A 51 -2.07 -15.54 1.64
C VAL A 51 -1.65 -14.09 1.44
N THR A 52 -0.75 -13.80 0.50
CA THR A 52 -0.10 -12.48 0.40
C THR A 52 -0.69 -11.56 -0.65
N VAL A 53 -1.36 -12.07 -1.69
CA VAL A 53 -1.88 -11.25 -2.80
C VAL A 53 -3.25 -10.64 -2.51
N PRO A 54 -4.26 -11.38 -1.97
CA PRO A 54 -5.54 -10.79 -1.67
C PRO A 54 -5.45 -9.71 -0.59
N ASN A 55 -6.30 -8.69 -0.70
CA ASN A 55 -6.34 -7.58 0.27
C ASN A 55 -7.07 -7.96 1.56
N TRP A 56 -6.47 -8.84 2.36
CA TRP A 56 -7.05 -9.29 3.61
C TRP A 56 -7.18 -8.14 4.64
N PRO A 57 -8.19 -8.19 5.53
CA PRO A 57 -8.41 -7.13 6.52
C PRO A 57 -7.22 -6.93 7.47
N PHE A 58 -6.40 -7.96 7.72
CA PHE A 58 -5.22 -7.83 8.59
C PHE A 58 -4.08 -6.98 7.98
N PHE A 59 -4.05 -6.79 6.66
CA PHE A 59 -3.12 -5.89 5.97
C PHE A 59 -3.58 -4.42 5.91
N ASN A 60 -4.67 -4.07 6.62
CA ASN A 60 -5.27 -2.73 6.60
C ASN A 60 -5.48 -2.16 8.01
N ARG A 61 -4.64 -2.55 8.97
CA ARG A 61 -4.77 -2.13 10.37
C ARG A 61 -4.34 -0.68 10.62
N HIS A 62 -3.70 -0.04 9.65
CA HIS A 62 -3.22 1.34 9.76
C HIS A 62 -3.95 2.22 8.75
N SER A 63 -5.05 2.83 9.20
CA SER A 63 -5.82 3.76 8.37
C SER A 63 -4.94 4.92 7.90
N LEU A 64 -4.82 5.04 6.58
CA LEU A 64 -4.06 6.12 5.95
C LEU A 64 -4.85 7.42 6.10
N LYS A 65 -4.26 8.42 6.76
CA LYS A 65 -4.81 9.78 6.78
C LYS A 65 -4.41 10.46 5.47
N TRP A 66 -5.33 10.49 4.52
CA TRP A 66 -5.15 11.24 3.28
C TRP A 66 -5.14 12.74 3.56
N LEU A 67 -4.37 13.49 2.77
CA LEU A 67 -4.38 14.93 2.82
C LEU A 67 -5.69 15.45 2.24
N ASP A 68 -6.28 16.48 2.86
CA ASP A 68 -7.51 17.07 2.34
C ASP A 68 -7.29 17.57 0.89
N PRO A 69 -8.22 17.30 -0.04
CA PRO A 69 -8.06 17.64 -1.46
C PRO A 69 -7.76 19.12 -1.70
N ASP A 70 -8.31 20.02 -0.89
CA ASP A 70 -8.10 21.46 -1.00
C ASP A 70 -6.68 21.88 -0.60
N VAL A 71 -6.12 21.22 0.43
CA VAL A 71 -4.72 21.41 0.85
C VAL A 71 -3.77 20.80 -0.17
N ALA A 72 -4.12 19.64 -0.74
CA ALA A 72 -3.38 19.02 -1.82
C ALA A 72 -3.40 19.87 -3.11
N ALA A 73 -4.51 20.51 -3.46
CA ALA A 73 -4.60 21.40 -4.62
C ALA A 73 -3.81 22.70 -4.44
N ALA A 74 -3.80 23.25 -3.21
CA ALA A 74 -3.07 24.47 -2.88
C ALA A 74 -1.54 24.29 -2.92
N SER A 75 -1.03 23.10 -2.58
CA SER A 75 0.41 22.81 -2.66
C SER A 75 0.92 22.61 -4.09
N ILE A 76 0.07 22.11 -4.99
CA ILE A 76 0.40 21.88 -6.41
C ILE A 76 0.38 23.20 -7.21
N ASN A 77 -0.49 24.16 -6.87
CA ASN A 77 -0.63 25.44 -7.58
C ASN A 77 -0.49 26.65 -6.65
N PRO A 78 0.73 27.03 -6.22
CA PRO A 78 0.94 28.15 -5.30
C PRO A 78 0.46 29.52 -5.84
N VAL A 79 0.24 29.63 -7.16
CA VAL A 79 -0.15 30.88 -7.83
C VAL A 79 -1.66 31.18 -7.70
N LYS A 80 -2.53 30.17 -7.69
CA LYS A 80 -3.99 30.39 -7.58
C LYS A 80 -4.43 30.75 -6.16
N THR A 81 -3.74 30.21 -5.16
CA THR A 81 -4.07 30.42 -3.73
C THR A 81 -3.80 31.87 -3.29
N LYS A 82 -2.74 32.52 -3.79
CA LYS A 82 -2.46 33.94 -3.52
C LYS A 82 -3.47 34.87 -4.20
N ALA A 83 -3.95 34.53 -5.40
CA ALA A 83 -4.93 35.33 -6.14
C ALA A 83 -6.35 35.26 -5.53
N ALA A 84 -6.76 34.10 -5.01
CA ALA A 84 -8.05 33.96 -4.33
C ALA A 84 -8.06 34.66 -2.94
N ALA A 85 -6.95 34.59 -2.20
CA ALA A 85 -6.81 35.26 -0.90
C ALA A 85 -6.79 36.81 -1.03
N SER A 86 -6.21 37.36 -2.10
CA SER A 86 -6.22 38.81 -2.35
C SER A 86 -7.59 39.32 -2.83
N ALA A 87 -8.35 38.51 -3.57
CA ALA A 87 -9.72 38.84 -3.99
C ALA A 87 -10.71 38.85 -2.80
N ALA A 88 -10.59 37.90 -1.87
CA ALA A 88 -11.42 37.86 -0.66
C ALA A 88 -11.13 39.03 0.30
N ALA A 89 -9.86 39.46 0.39
CA ALA A 89 -9.46 40.63 1.18
C ALA A 89 -9.96 41.97 0.56
N ALA A 90 -10.04 42.06 -0.77
CA ALA A 90 -10.54 43.24 -1.47
C ALA A 90 -12.07 43.42 -1.33
N GLY A 91 -12.84 42.33 -1.25
CA GLY A 91 -14.29 42.38 -1.06
C GLY A 91 -14.72 42.94 0.32
N LYS A 92 -13.92 42.71 1.36
CA LYS A 92 -14.22 43.16 2.74
C LYS A 92 -13.97 44.66 2.97
N LYS A 93 -13.19 45.35 2.12
CA LYS A 93 -12.87 46.78 2.28
C LYS A 93 -13.86 47.75 1.61
N LYS A 94 -14.83 47.27 0.82
CA LYS A 94 -15.78 48.10 0.05
C LYS A 94 -17.16 48.23 0.71
N GLY A 95 -17.24 48.16 2.04
CA GLY A 95 -18.49 48.26 2.81
C GLY A 95 -18.61 49.47 3.75
N SER A 96 -17.57 50.27 3.93
CA SER A 96 -17.60 51.42 4.86
C SER A 96 -17.42 52.74 4.12
N ARG A 97 -18.53 53.31 3.63
CA ARG A 97 -18.60 54.70 3.18
C ARG A 97 -19.45 55.48 4.19
N PRO A 98 -18.88 56.34 5.06
CA PRO A 98 -19.69 57.23 5.87
C PRO A 98 -20.21 58.39 5.01
N LYS A 99 -21.45 58.81 5.30
CA LYS A 99 -22.11 60.00 4.76
C LYS A 99 -21.48 61.27 5.32
#